data_AF-A0A2V7PKH5-F1
#
_entry.id   AF-A0A2V7PKH5-F1
#
_cell.length_a   1.000
_cell.length_b   1.000
_cell.length_c   1.000
_cell.angle_alpha   90.00
_cell.angle_beta   90.00
_cell.angle_gamma   90.00
#
_symmetry.space_group_name_H-M   'P 1'
#
loop_
_entity.id
_entity.type
_entity.pdbx_description
1 polymer ?
#
loop_
_entity_poly.entity_id
_entity_poly.type
_entity_poly.pdbx_seq_one_letter_code
_entity_poly.pdbx_strand_id
1 'polypeptide(L)'
;MTRLTKTLLALGLINGALHAQTAVSGQALGAAVRTLATNLQSGHVTLPSGGGFVSADVDALAAPEITVDALTTMTSGATDVQASTAQSTAHLENVNVLNGLITAETVIAATSSWVSGPAGRNALGSSFTNLTVNGVPLGSGDYLPAPNTRVDLPGVGYAVLNEQVASGASGITVNMIHVVLRDALTGLTTGEIIVASASSSVGN
;
A
#
# COMPACT_ATOMS: atom_id res chain seq x y z
N MET A 1 -40.41 23.14 -63.96
CA MET A 1 -39.13 22.39 -64.06
C MET A 1 -38.01 23.28 -63.54
N THR A 2 -37.66 23.17 -62.25
CA THR A 2 -36.50 23.87 -61.67
C THR A 2 -35.99 23.03 -60.50
N ARG A 3 -34.68 22.78 -60.49
CA ARG A 3 -34.02 21.66 -59.83
C ARG A 3 -33.88 21.88 -58.31
N LEU A 4 -34.24 20.87 -57.51
CA LEU A 4 -33.85 20.80 -56.09
C LEU A 4 -32.37 20.41 -56.01
N THR A 5 -31.53 21.35 -55.60
CA THR A 5 -30.14 21.10 -55.22
C THR A 5 -30.13 20.45 -53.83
N LYS A 6 -29.89 19.15 -53.76
CA LYS A 6 -29.63 18.44 -52.48
C LYS A 6 -28.23 18.81 -52.00
N THR A 7 -28.14 19.70 -51.03
CA THR A 7 -26.91 19.95 -50.26
C THR A 7 -26.69 18.77 -49.32
N LEU A 8 -25.73 17.92 -49.65
CA LEU A 8 -25.30 16.80 -48.80
C LEU A 8 -24.32 17.35 -47.76
N LEU A 9 -24.77 17.54 -46.52
CA LEU A 9 -23.89 17.88 -45.40
C LEU A 9 -23.10 16.63 -45.02
N ALA A 10 -21.83 16.57 -45.40
CA ALA A 10 -20.91 15.54 -44.93
C ALA A 10 -20.53 15.85 -43.48
N LEU A 11 -21.13 15.13 -42.52
CA LEU A 11 -20.61 15.06 -41.16
C LEU A 11 -19.29 14.29 -41.22
N GLY A 12 -18.18 15.01 -41.11
CA GLY A 12 -16.87 14.41 -40.88
C GLY A 12 -16.88 13.72 -39.52
N LEU A 13 -16.94 12.39 -39.51
CA LEU A 13 -16.59 11.59 -38.34
C LEU A 13 -15.11 11.82 -38.08
N ILE A 14 -14.80 12.71 -37.14
CA ILE A 14 -13.47 12.78 -36.55
C ILE A 14 -13.29 11.45 -35.82
N ASN A 15 -12.49 10.55 -36.37
CA ASN A 15 -11.98 9.39 -35.65
C ASN A 15 -11.01 9.91 -34.57
N GLY A 16 -11.54 10.56 -33.54
CA GLY A 16 -10.84 10.64 -32.27
C GLY A 16 -10.80 9.21 -31.75
N ALA A 17 -9.62 8.60 -31.73
CA ALA A 17 -9.44 7.40 -30.94
C ALA A 17 -9.90 7.75 -29.53
N LEU A 18 -10.93 7.08 -29.01
CA LEU A 18 -11.18 7.08 -27.56
C LEU A 18 -9.93 6.42 -26.96
N HIS A 19 -8.96 7.22 -26.55
CA HIS A 19 -7.89 6.74 -25.70
C HIS A 19 -8.57 6.40 -24.38
N ALA A 20 -8.69 5.12 -24.08
CA ALA A 20 -9.13 4.70 -22.75
C ALA A 20 -8.14 5.30 -21.74
N GLN A 21 -8.63 6.10 -20.79
CA GLN A 21 -7.83 6.56 -19.67
C GLN A 21 -7.22 5.33 -18.99
N THR A 22 -5.91 5.39 -18.71
CA THR A 22 -5.23 4.31 -17.98
C THR A 22 -5.77 4.26 -16.57
N ALA A 23 -6.44 3.16 -16.24
CA ALA A 23 -7.05 2.97 -14.93
C ALA A 23 -5.99 3.04 -13.82
N VAL A 24 -6.34 3.63 -12.69
CA VAL A 24 -5.49 3.66 -11.50
C VAL A 24 -6.00 2.66 -10.48
N SER A 25 -5.10 2.18 -9.61
CA SER A 25 -5.47 1.32 -8.49
C SER A 25 -4.57 1.63 -7.31
N GLY A 26 -5.11 1.46 -6.11
CA GLY A 26 -4.38 1.65 -4.89
C GLY A 26 -5.17 1.09 -3.72
N GLN A 27 -4.46 0.59 -2.73
CA GLN A 27 -5.03 0.17 -1.45
C GLN A 27 -4.12 0.63 -0.34
N ALA A 28 -4.68 0.92 0.82
CA ALA A 28 -3.92 1.09 2.04
C ALA A 28 -4.63 0.37 3.18
N LEU A 29 -3.84 -0.18 4.09
CA LEU A 29 -4.28 -0.99 5.20
C LEU A 29 -3.44 -0.63 6.43
N GLY A 30 -4.12 -0.31 7.54
CA GLY A 30 -3.46 -0.01 8.80
C GLY A 30 -2.79 -1.25 9.37
N ALA A 31 -3.59 -2.27 9.69
CA ALA A 31 -3.06 -3.56 10.11
C ALA A 31 -4.00 -4.72 9.81
N ALA A 32 -3.43 -5.90 9.61
CA ALA A 32 -4.14 -7.18 9.56
C ALA A 32 -3.43 -8.24 10.40
N VAL A 33 -4.22 -9.04 11.12
CA VAL A 33 -3.77 -10.21 11.86
C VAL A 33 -4.54 -11.41 11.34
N ARG A 34 -3.83 -12.44 10.89
CA ARG A 34 -4.41 -13.66 10.33
C ARG A 34 -3.70 -14.86 10.94
N THR A 35 -4.30 -15.39 12.00
CA THR A 35 -3.84 -16.58 12.71
C THR A 35 -5.00 -17.56 12.83
N LEU A 36 -4.75 -18.74 13.42
CA LEU A 36 -5.84 -19.67 13.74
C LEU A 36 -6.81 -19.12 14.79
N ALA A 37 -6.35 -18.21 15.65
CA ALA A 37 -7.13 -17.64 16.75
C ALA A 37 -7.78 -16.30 16.38
N THR A 38 -7.16 -15.53 15.49
CA THR A 38 -7.50 -14.14 15.22
C THR A 38 -7.58 -13.89 13.71
N ASN A 39 -8.69 -13.29 13.27
CA ASN A 39 -8.83 -12.75 11.92
C ASN A 39 -9.36 -11.32 12.03
N LEU A 40 -8.45 -10.37 11.89
CA LEU A 40 -8.69 -8.95 12.13
C LEU A 40 -8.09 -8.12 11.00
N GLN A 41 -8.79 -7.06 10.61
CA GLN A 41 -8.30 -6.07 9.66
C GLN A 41 -8.83 -4.69 10.06
N SER A 42 -7.98 -3.65 9.99
CA SER A 42 -8.36 -2.27 10.31
C SER A 42 -7.72 -1.24 9.37
N GLY A 43 -8.42 -0.13 9.14
CA GLY A 43 -7.95 0.98 8.32
C GLY A 43 -7.79 0.63 6.84
N HIS A 44 -8.73 -0.12 6.25
CA HIS A 44 -8.64 -0.51 4.84
C HIS A 44 -9.36 0.49 3.93
N VAL A 45 -8.65 0.99 2.92
CA VAL A 45 -9.19 1.83 1.83
C VAL A 45 -8.78 1.30 0.47
N THR A 46 -9.58 1.58 -0.56
CA THR A 46 -9.29 1.20 -1.94
C THR A 46 -9.66 2.34 -2.89
N LEU A 47 -8.76 2.62 -3.84
CA LEU A 47 -8.92 3.67 -4.83
C LEU A 47 -9.91 3.22 -5.92
N PRO A 48 -10.93 4.03 -6.25
CA PRO A 48 -11.74 3.81 -7.43
C PRO A 48 -10.90 3.83 -8.71
N SER A 49 -11.25 3.01 -9.70
CA SER A 49 -10.43 2.86 -10.92
C SER A 49 -10.31 4.13 -11.77
N GLY A 50 -11.25 5.08 -11.61
CA GLY A 50 -11.21 6.39 -12.25
C GLY A 50 -10.32 7.42 -11.54
N GLY A 51 -9.75 7.08 -10.38
CA GLY A 51 -9.03 7.99 -9.50
C GLY A 51 -9.91 8.59 -8.41
N GLY A 52 -9.49 9.72 -7.86
CA GLY A 52 -10.09 10.39 -6.72
C GLY A 52 -9.24 10.25 -5.45
N PHE A 53 -9.90 10.35 -4.30
CA PHE A 53 -9.29 10.29 -2.98
C PHE A 53 -10.19 9.52 -2.03
N VAL A 54 -9.62 8.61 -1.24
CA VAL A 54 -10.31 7.86 -0.18
C VAL A 54 -9.40 7.79 1.03
N SER A 55 -9.95 8.01 2.22
CA SER A 55 -9.24 7.88 3.50
C SER A 55 -10.07 7.17 4.56
N ALA A 56 -9.37 6.65 5.57
CA ALA A 56 -9.96 6.13 6.80
C ALA A 56 -9.06 6.50 7.99
N ASP A 57 -9.68 6.88 9.09
CA ASP A 57 -9.04 7.21 10.35
C ASP A 57 -9.62 6.30 11.44
N VAL A 58 -8.75 5.75 12.28
CA VAL A 58 -9.13 4.89 13.40
C VAL A 58 -8.34 5.29 14.63
N ASP A 59 -9.07 5.69 15.67
CA ASP A 59 -8.52 6.24 16.93
C ASP A 59 -7.78 5.23 17.80
N ALA A 60 -7.91 3.92 17.56
CA ALA A 60 -7.12 2.87 18.20
C ALA A 60 -7.39 1.50 17.55
N LEU A 61 -6.39 0.63 17.56
CA LEU A 61 -6.53 -0.79 17.29
C LEU A 61 -5.94 -1.58 18.45
N ALA A 62 -6.68 -2.54 19.00
CA ALA A 62 -6.18 -3.41 20.05
C ALA A 62 -6.64 -4.86 19.85
N ALA A 63 -5.66 -5.76 19.81
CA ALA A 63 -5.81 -7.21 19.77
C ALA A 63 -4.64 -7.85 20.52
N PRO A 64 -4.72 -9.14 20.91
CA PRO A 64 -3.64 -9.81 21.63
C PRO A 64 -2.27 -9.73 20.93
N GLU A 65 -2.26 -9.71 19.60
CA GLU A 65 -1.05 -9.70 18.79
C GLU A 65 -0.57 -8.29 18.41
N ILE A 66 -1.42 -7.27 18.53
CA ILE A 66 -1.09 -5.92 18.06
C ILE A 66 -1.89 -4.83 18.79
N THR A 67 -1.20 -3.75 19.15
CA THR A 67 -1.83 -2.48 19.52
C THR A 67 -1.28 -1.32 18.69
N VAL A 68 -2.14 -0.37 18.38
CA VAL A 68 -1.82 0.88 17.66
C VAL A 68 -2.69 1.99 18.25
N ASP A 69 -2.09 3.14 18.55
CA ASP A 69 -2.80 4.25 19.20
C ASP A 69 -3.54 5.14 18.21
N ALA A 70 -3.10 5.21 16.96
CA ALA A 70 -3.84 5.89 15.90
C ALA A 70 -3.40 5.31 14.56
N LEU A 71 -4.34 5.20 13.62
CA LEU A 71 -3.99 4.89 12.25
C LEU A 71 -4.81 5.70 11.26
N THR A 72 -4.14 6.17 10.22
CA THR A 72 -4.74 6.86 9.08
C THR A 72 -4.26 6.18 7.82
N THR A 73 -5.19 5.82 6.94
CA THR A 73 -4.87 5.30 5.61
C THR A 73 -5.50 6.14 4.55
N MET A 74 -4.75 6.36 3.46
CA MET A 74 -5.18 7.21 2.36
C MET A 74 -4.75 6.58 1.05
N THR A 75 -5.59 6.74 0.04
CA THR A 75 -5.22 6.45 -1.35
C THR A 75 -5.77 7.54 -2.25
N SER A 76 -4.99 7.94 -3.24
CA SER A 76 -5.36 8.94 -4.21
C SER A 76 -4.87 8.55 -5.60
N GLY A 77 -5.52 9.07 -6.62
CA GLY A 77 -5.03 8.94 -7.97
C GLY A 77 -5.76 9.84 -8.94
N ALA A 78 -5.12 10.05 -10.07
CA ALA A 78 -5.65 10.83 -11.17
C ALA A 78 -5.40 10.07 -12.47
N THR A 79 -6.38 10.13 -13.37
CA THR A 79 -6.29 9.55 -14.70
C THR A 79 -6.28 10.65 -15.74
N ASP A 80 -5.32 10.63 -16.65
CA ASP A 80 -5.28 11.52 -17.82
C ASP A 80 -4.69 10.77 -19.02
N VAL A 81 -4.94 11.30 -20.22
CA VAL A 81 -4.47 10.72 -21.49
C VAL A 81 -2.95 10.77 -21.66
N GLN A 82 -2.27 11.71 -20.98
CA GLN A 82 -0.80 11.84 -21.02
C GLN A 82 -0.11 11.35 -19.74
N ALA A 83 -0.80 11.44 -18.59
CA ALA A 83 -0.22 11.10 -17.31
C ALA A 83 -1.27 10.56 -16.32
N SER A 84 -1.04 9.37 -15.79
CA SER A 84 -1.87 8.82 -14.72
C SER A 84 -1.00 8.51 -13.50
N THR A 85 -1.52 8.75 -12.30
CA THR A 85 -0.81 8.57 -11.04
C THR A 85 -1.68 7.90 -10.00
N ALA A 86 -1.06 7.10 -9.14
CA ALA A 86 -1.70 6.52 -7.97
C ALA A 86 -0.73 6.58 -6.78
N GLN A 87 -1.24 6.94 -5.62
CA GLN A 87 -0.48 6.99 -4.37
C GLN A 87 -1.30 6.37 -3.25
N SER A 88 -0.63 5.69 -2.33
CA SER A 88 -1.26 5.14 -1.14
C SER A 88 -0.34 5.31 0.06
N THR A 89 -0.93 5.55 1.22
CA THR A 89 -0.20 5.70 2.48
C THR A 89 -0.94 5.00 3.62
N ALA A 90 -0.18 4.44 4.55
CA ALA A 90 -0.66 3.99 5.84
C ALA A 90 0.26 4.55 6.92
N HIS A 91 -0.30 5.38 7.80
CA HIS A 91 0.39 6.06 8.88
C HIS A 91 -0.15 5.53 10.20
N LEU A 92 0.73 5.00 11.05
CA LEU A 92 0.37 4.41 12.33
C LEU A 92 1.23 5.00 13.45
N GLU A 93 0.62 5.22 14.61
CA GLU A 93 1.27 5.74 15.82
C GLU A 93 1.28 4.70 16.96
N ASN A 94 2.37 4.70 17.72
CA ASN A 94 2.68 3.81 18.85
C ASN A 94 2.37 2.34 18.56
N VAL A 95 2.98 1.83 17.49
CA VAL A 95 2.83 0.44 17.09
C VAL A 95 3.55 -0.49 18.06
N ASN A 96 2.83 -1.49 18.56
CA ASN A 96 3.37 -2.58 19.35
C ASN A 96 2.84 -3.92 18.81
N VAL A 97 3.75 -4.77 18.37
CA VAL A 97 3.44 -6.09 17.81
C VAL A 97 4.02 -7.17 18.73
N LEU A 98 3.19 -8.18 19.01
CA LEU A 98 3.52 -9.35 19.82
C LEU A 98 4.11 -8.96 21.20
N ASN A 99 3.41 -8.08 21.91
CA ASN A 99 3.75 -7.65 23.27
C ASN A 99 5.17 -7.08 23.41
N GLY A 100 5.57 -6.23 22.48
CA GLY A 100 6.82 -5.47 22.52
C GLY A 100 7.97 -6.13 21.76
N LEU A 101 7.71 -7.24 21.07
CA LEU A 101 8.74 -7.89 20.25
C LEU A 101 9.14 -7.01 19.05
N ILE A 102 8.20 -6.25 18.50
CA ILE A 102 8.48 -5.15 17.58
C ILE A 102 7.71 -3.93 18.06
N THR A 103 8.40 -2.80 18.23
CA THR A 103 7.78 -1.52 18.55
C THR A 103 8.31 -0.41 17.66
N ALA A 104 7.46 0.57 17.38
CA ALA A 104 7.85 1.80 16.70
C ALA A 104 6.92 2.93 17.16
N GLU A 105 7.46 4.14 17.27
CA GLU A 105 6.66 5.32 17.58
C GLU A 105 5.77 5.68 16.40
N THR A 106 6.36 5.75 15.20
CA THR A 106 5.62 6.00 13.97
C THR A 106 6.02 4.98 12.91
N VAL A 107 5.03 4.49 12.15
CA VAL A 107 5.24 3.61 10.99
C VAL A 107 4.49 4.18 9.80
N ILE A 108 5.23 4.52 8.74
CA ILE A 108 4.66 5.06 7.51
C ILE A 108 5.00 4.13 6.35
N ALA A 109 3.97 3.57 5.72
CA ALA A 109 4.06 2.98 4.40
C ALA A 109 3.64 4.04 3.38
N ALA A 110 4.42 4.24 2.32
CA ALA A 110 4.05 5.12 1.22
C ALA A 110 4.43 4.50 -0.11
N THR A 111 3.51 4.58 -1.08
CA THR A 111 3.76 4.15 -2.45
C THR A 111 3.35 5.24 -3.43
N SER A 112 4.09 5.32 -4.53
CA SER A 112 3.73 6.14 -5.68
C SER A 112 3.95 5.36 -6.96
N SER A 113 2.99 5.46 -7.87
CA SER A 113 2.97 4.80 -9.17
C SER A 113 2.54 5.79 -10.23
N TRP A 114 3.15 5.72 -11.40
CA TRP A 114 2.82 6.63 -12.49
C TRP A 114 3.07 6.03 -13.86
N VAL A 115 2.38 6.59 -14.85
CA VAL A 115 2.68 6.47 -16.28
C VAL A 115 2.65 7.88 -16.86
N SER A 116 3.78 8.38 -17.34
CA SER A 116 3.91 9.71 -17.97
C SER A 116 4.98 9.66 -19.06
N GLY A 117 4.74 8.83 -20.07
CA GLY A 117 5.78 8.26 -20.93
C GLY A 117 6.24 6.92 -20.36
N PRO A 118 7.45 6.78 -19.79
CA PRO A 118 7.83 5.57 -19.06
C PRO A 118 6.95 5.35 -17.83
N ALA A 119 6.56 4.10 -17.60
CA ALA A 119 5.96 3.67 -16.34
C ALA A 119 7.00 3.67 -15.21
N GLY A 120 6.57 4.02 -14.00
CA GLY A 120 7.43 4.05 -12.83
C GLY A 120 6.70 3.82 -11.52
N ARG A 121 7.48 3.53 -10.49
CA ARG A 121 7.02 3.27 -9.12
C ARG A 121 8.12 3.59 -8.12
N ASN A 122 7.75 3.95 -6.90
CA ASN A 122 8.67 4.06 -5.77
C ASN A 122 7.93 3.89 -4.44
N ALA A 123 8.72 3.74 -3.36
CA ALA A 123 8.27 3.69 -1.98
C ALA A 123 8.71 4.95 -1.18
N LEU A 124 8.93 6.07 -1.87
CA LEU A 124 9.40 7.31 -1.23
C LEU A 124 8.34 7.80 -0.24
N GLY A 125 8.80 8.21 0.94
CA GLY A 125 7.93 8.59 2.07
C GLY A 125 7.70 7.46 3.08
N SER A 126 8.12 6.23 2.80
CA SER A 126 8.09 5.15 3.81
C SER A 126 9.16 5.38 4.87
N SER A 127 8.82 5.17 6.15
CA SER A 127 9.75 5.35 7.27
C SER A 127 9.30 4.62 8.53
N PHE A 128 10.24 4.43 9.44
CA PHE A 128 9.98 4.17 10.85
C PHE A 128 10.56 5.29 11.70
N THR A 129 9.93 5.56 12.84
CA THR A 129 10.51 6.36 13.92
C THR A 129 10.69 5.46 15.14
N ASN A 130 11.91 5.44 15.70
CA ASN A 130 12.26 4.69 16.92
C ASN A 130 11.94 3.18 16.86
N LEU A 131 12.17 2.53 15.71
CA LEU A 131 11.97 1.10 15.51
C LEU A 131 12.89 0.26 16.43
N THR A 132 12.27 -0.62 17.21
CA THR A 132 12.94 -1.62 18.05
C THR A 132 12.43 -3.00 17.67
N VAL A 133 13.35 -3.97 17.54
CA VAL A 133 13.03 -5.37 17.30
C VAL A 133 13.79 -6.23 18.31
N ASN A 134 13.08 -7.11 19.01
CA ASN A 134 13.61 -7.96 20.07
C ASN A 134 14.38 -7.16 21.15
N GLY A 135 13.85 -5.98 21.51
CA GLY A 135 14.48 -5.06 22.46
C GLY A 135 15.72 -4.33 21.95
N VAL A 136 16.12 -4.54 20.68
CA VAL A 136 17.27 -3.87 20.07
C VAL A 136 16.77 -2.76 19.13
N PRO A 137 17.15 -1.50 19.36
CA PRO A 137 16.87 -0.41 18.41
C PRO A 137 17.61 -0.65 17.09
N LEU A 138 16.88 -0.60 15.97
CA LEU A 138 17.48 -0.73 14.63
C LEU A 138 17.98 0.61 14.07
N GLY A 139 17.55 1.71 14.69
CA GLY A 139 17.99 3.07 14.42
C GLY A 139 17.47 4.03 15.50
N SER A 140 18.03 5.23 15.56
CA SER A 140 17.54 6.32 16.42
C SER A 140 16.87 7.39 15.55
N GLY A 141 15.68 7.86 15.92
CA GLY A 141 14.93 8.81 15.09
C GLY A 141 14.36 8.15 13.83
N ASP A 142 14.28 8.90 12.74
CA ASP A 142 13.77 8.40 11.47
C ASP A 142 14.77 7.44 10.82
N TYR A 143 14.32 6.22 10.57
CA TYR A 143 15.12 5.16 10.00
C TYR A 143 14.28 4.32 9.03
N LEU A 144 14.89 3.92 7.92
CA LEU A 144 14.28 2.99 6.98
C LEU A 144 15.27 1.86 6.70
N PRO A 145 15.01 0.62 7.17
CA PRO A 145 15.77 -0.55 6.73
C PRO A 145 15.79 -0.65 5.21
N ALA A 146 16.82 -1.28 4.65
CA ALA A 146 16.83 -1.59 3.22
C ALA A 146 15.58 -2.41 2.83
N PRO A 147 15.09 -2.30 1.59
CA PRO A 147 13.93 -3.07 1.15
C PRO A 147 14.09 -4.57 1.43
N ASN A 148 13.02 -5.20 1.94
CA ASN A 148 12.96 -6.62 2.28
C ASN A 148 13.97 -7.06 3.37
N THR A 149 14.27 -6.20 4.34
CA THR A 149 15.16 -6.54 5.46
C THR A 149 14.49 -7.57 6.36
N ARG A 150 15.02 -8.79 6.40
CA ARG A 150 14.50 -9.84 7.28
C ARG A 150 15.19 -9.82 8.65
N VAL A 151 14.40 -9.93 9.71
CA VAL A 151 14.85 -10.09 11.10
C VAL A 151 14.21 -11.34 11.69
N ASP A 152 15.02 -12.25 12.24
CA ASP A 152 14.50 -13.44 12.91
C ASP A 152 13.95 -13.09 14.29
N LEU A 153 12.85 -13.75 14.65
CA LEU A 153 12.12 -13.56 15.90
C LEU A 153 12.14 -14.88 16.69
N PRO A 154 13.11 -15.09 17.60
CA PRO A 154 13.27 -16.35 18.31
C PRO A 154 11.99 -16.81 19.01
N GLY A 155 11.59 -18.05 18.77
CA GLY A 155 10.36 -18.63 19.34
C GLY A 155 9.06 -18.21 18.67
N VAL A 156 9.12 -17.35 17.64
CA VAL A 156 7.93 -16.82 16.94
C VAL A 156 7.98 -17.09 15.43
N GLY A 157 9.11 -16.81 14.78
CA GLY A 157 9.22 -16.82 13.33
C GLY A 157 10.21 -15.77 12.83
N TYR A 158 9.77 -14.89 11.92
CA TYR A 158 10.56 -13.75 11.46
C TYR A 158 9.67 -12.59 11.04
N ALA A 159 10.25 -11.40 10.95
CA ALA A 159 9.66 -10.24 10.30
C ALA A 159 10.42 -9.89 9.03
N VAL A 160 9.71 -9.43 8.01
CA VAL A 160 10.26 -8.70 6.88
C VAL A 160 9.88 -7.24 7.06
N LEU A 161 10.90 -6.40 7.19
CA LEU A 161 10.78 -4.96 7.35
C LEU A 161 10.95 -4.28 6.00
N ASN A 162 10.15 -3.23 5.76
CA ASN A 162 10.12 -2.51 4.48
C ASN A 162 10.02 -3.50 3.31
N GLU A 163 9.09 -4.45 3.41
CA GLU A 163 8.86 -5.44 2.36
C GLU A 163 8.30 -4.73 1.14
N GLN A 164 9.01 -4.79 0.02
CA GLN A 164 8.61 -4.15 -1.23
C GLN A 164 8.43 -5.20 -2.33
N VAL A 165 7.21 -5.29 -2.84
CA VAL A 165 6.83 -6.23 -3.90
C VAL A 165 6.44 -5.43 -5.14
N ALA A 166 7.25 -5.57 -6.18
CA ALA A 166 6.98 -5.04 -7.50
C ALA A 166 5.87 -5.83 -8.22
N SER A 167 4.94 -5.13 -8.87
CA SER A 167 3.93 -5.71 -9.77
C SER A 167 3.90 -4.96 -11.10
N GLY A 168 4.06 -5.66 -12.23
CA GLY A 168 4.10 -5.03 -13.56
C GLY A 168 5.18 -3.95 -13.69
N ALA A 169 4.94 -2.93 -14.52
CA ALA A 169 5.88 -1.83 -14.74
C ALA A 169 5.73 -0.67 -13.73
N SER A 170 4.51 -0.41 -13.24
CA SER A 170 4.17 0.73 -12.38
C SER A 170 3.65 0.31 -11.00
N GLY A 171 3.38 -0.97 -10.75
CA GLY A 171 2.78 -1.42 -9.50
C GLY A 171 3.81 -1.70 -8.40
N ILE A 172 3.50 -1.31 -7.17
CA ILE A 172 4.28 -1.62 -5.97
C ILE A 172 3.34 -1.84 -4.78
N THR A 173 3.69 -2.79 -3.93
CA THR A 173 3.16 -2.94 -2.57
C THR A 173 4.29 -2.80 -1.59
N VAL A 174 4.08 -2.03 -0.52
CA VAL A 174 4.97 -1.87 0.62
C VAL A 174 4.25 -2.34 1.87
N ASN A 175 4.81 -3.33 2.56
CA ASN A 175 4.40 -3.69 3.92
C ASN A 175 5.54 -3.30 4.86
N MET A 176 5.30 -2.38 5.79
CA MET A 176 6.39 -1.91 6.65
C MET A 176 6.82 -2.98 7.63
N ILE A 177 5.87 -3.64 8.31
CA ILE A 177 6.16 -4.82 9.13
C ILE A 177 5.31 -5.97 8.62
N HIS A 178 5.95 -7.03 8.13
CA HIS A 178 5.30 -8.28 7.82
C HIS A 178 5.89 -9.39 8.70
N VAL A 179 5.18 -9.78 9.74
CA VAL A 179 5.56 -10.90 10.60
C VAL A 179 4.96 -12.18 10.04
N VAL A 180 5.81 -13.19 9.87
CA VAL A 180 5.41 -14.55 9.53
C VAL A 180 5.62 -15.42 10.76
N LEU A 181 4.51 -15.87 11.34
CA LEU A 181 4.50 -16.76 12.50
C LEU A 181 4.76 -18.18 12.04
N ARG A 182 5.65 -18.88 12.75
CA ARG A 182 6.00 -20.27 12.46
C ARG A 182 5.91 -21.14 13.70
N ASP A 183 5.45 -22.36 13.51
CA ASP A 183 5.58 -23.39 14.51
C ASP A 183 7.07 -23.76 14.67
N ALA A 184 7.58 -23.70 15.90
CA ALA A 184 9.00 -23.87 16.17
C ALA A 184 9.52 -25.29 15.90
N LEU A 185 8.65 -26.29 15.96
CA LEU A 185 9.02 -27.70 15.79
C LEU A 185 9.00 -28.13 14.32
N THR A 186 7.98 -27.69 13.58
CA THR A 186 7.71 -28.11 12.20
C THR A 186 8.17 -27.08 11.16
N GLY A 187 8.37 -25.82 11.57
CA GLY A 187 8.70 -24.70 10.68
C GLY A 187 7.53 -24.24 9.79
N LEU A 188 6.34 -24.81 9.97
CA LEU A 188 5.15 -24.45 9.20
C LEU A 188 4.67 -23.05 9.55
N THR A 189 4.19 -22.31 8.55
CA THR A 189 3.58 -20.99 8.78
C THR A 189 2.23 -21.17 9.45
N THR A 190 2.03 -20.52 10.59
CA THR A 190 0.82 -20.62 11.42
C THR A 190 -0.04 -19.35 11.38
N GLY A 191 0.51 -18.26 10.83
CA GLY A 191 -0.20 -17.01 10.63
C GLY A 191 0.71 -15.88 10.18
N GLU A 192 0.10 -14.73 9.95
CA GLU A 192 0.79 -13.50 9.54
C GLU A 192 0.21 -12.28 10.27
N ILE A 193 1.06 -11.28 10.46
CA ILE A 193 0.70 -9.94 10.93
C ILE A 193 1.29 -8.95 9.94
N ILE A 194 0.46 -8.10 9.35
CA ILE A 194 0.87 -7.04 8.44
C ILE A 194 0.53 -5.72 9.10
N VAL A 195 1.51 -4.81 9.16
CA VAL A 195 1.39 -3.47 9.75
C VAL A 195 1.89 -2.44 8.77
N ALA A 196 1.07 -1.40 8.57
CA ALA A 196 1.20 -0.35 7.57
C ALA A 196 1.50 -0.94 6.19
N SER A 197 0.43 -1.20 5.43
CA SER A 197 0.51 -1.66 4.05
C SER A 197 -0.04 -0.61 3.11
N ALA A 198 0.69 -0.32 2.05
CA ALA A 198 0.28 0.57 0.98
C ALA A 198 0.59 -0.09 -0.37
N SER A 199 -0.35 -0.02 -1.31
CA SER A 199 -0.16 -0.46 -2.68
C SER A 199 -0.68 0.58 -3.66
N SER A 200 0.02 0.72 -4.78
CA SER A 200 -0.41 1.56 -5.89
C SER A 200 0.01 0.94 -7.21
N SER A 201 -0.78 1.16 -8.25
CA SER A 201 -0.46 0.79 -9.62
C SER A 201 -1.26 1.63 -10.62
N VAL A 202 -0.71 1.80 -11.81
CA VAL A 202 -1.38 2.43 -12.95
C VAL A 202 -1.40 1.43 -14.09
N GLY A 203 -2.58 1.16 -14.65
CA GLY A 203 -2.75 0.30 -15.81
C GLY A 203 -1.88 0.77 -16.97
N ASN A 204 -1.30 -0.18 -17.69
CA ASN A 204 -0.61 0.08 -18.96
C ASN A 204 -1.54 -0.21 -20.13
#